data_AF-F7JJV4-F1
#
_entry.id   AF-F7JJV4-F1
#
_cell.length_a   1.000
_cell.length_b   1.000
_cell.length_c   1.000
_cell.angle_alpha   90.00
_cell.angle_beta   90.00
_cell.angle_gamma   90.00
#
_symmetry.space_group_name_H-M   'P 1'
#
loop_
_entity.id
_entity.type
_entity.pdbx_description
1 polymer ?
#
loop_
_entity_poly.entity_id
_entity_poly.type
_entity_poly.pdbx_seq_one_letter_code
_entity_poly.pdbx_strand_id
1 'polypeptide(L)' 'MNMYTNPKYRRKGIAYRTLDMLIKDSKSKGISAISLEATDMGRSLYEKYGFVKMNNEMELPE' A
#
# COMPACT_ATOMS: atom_id res chain seq x y z
N MET A 1 -6.31 -1.69 -1.63
CA MET A 1 -6.39 -0.41 -0.88
C MET A 1 -6.30 0.74 -1.89
N ASN A 2 -7.23 1.71 -1.82
CA ASN A 2 -7.33 2.77 -2.83
C ASN A 2 -6.55 4.03 -2.41
N MET A 3 -5.21 3.96 -2.45
CA MET A 3 -4.37 5.11 -2.13
C MET A 3 -4.12 5.99 -3.36
N TYR A 4 -4.43 7.27 -3.24
CA TYR A 4 -4.16 8.28 -4.27
C TYR A 4 -3.46 9.49 -3.67
N THR A 5 -2.50 10.05 -4.41
CA THR A 5 -1.91 11.36 -4.11
C THR A 5 -1.94 12.19 -5.38
N ASN A 6 -2.58 13.36 -5.29
CA ASN A 6 -2.65 14.33 -6.38
C ASN A 6 -1.22 14.60 -6.92
N PRO A 7 -1.00 14.56 -8.25
CA PRO A 7 0.32 14.76 -8.86
C PRO A 7 1.11 15.95 -8.33
N LYS A 8 0.44 17.09 -8.08
CA LYS A 8 1.06 18.34 -7.57
C LYS A 8 1.66 18.20 -6.16
N TYR A 9 1.32 17.12 -5.45
CA TYR A 9 1.72 16.87 -4.06
C TYR A 9 2.54 15.57 -3.90
N ARG A 10 2.90 14.90 -5.00
CA ARG A 10 3.76 13.70 -4.95
C ARG A 10 5.16 14.04 -4.48
N ARG A 11 5.90 13.01 -4.02
CA ARG A 11 7.26 13.10 -3.48
C ARG A 11 7.43 13.99 -2.23
N LYS A 12 6.33 14.38 -1.58
CA LYS A 12 6.32 15.13 -0.32
C LYS A 12 6.10 14.24 0.93
N GLY A 13 6.26 12.92 0.79
CA GLY A 13 6.06 11.96 1.90
C GLY A 13 4.60 11.69 2.30
N ILE A 14 3.62 12.34 1.67
CA ILE A 14 2.19 12.24 2.03
C ILE A 14 1.69 10.79 2.01
N ALA A 15 1.90 10.08 0.90
CA ALA A 15 1.44 8.68 0.78
C ALA A 15 2.05 7.77 1.85
N TYR A 16 3.35 7.93 2.14
CA TYR A 16 4.02 7.15 3.18
C TYR A 16 3.43 7.44 4.56
N ARG A 17 3.16 8.71 4.87
CA ARG A 17 2.55 9.11 6.14
C ARG A 17 1.13 8.57 6.29
N THR A 18 0.32 8.64 5.23
CA THR A 18 -1.03 8.05 5.21
C THR A 18 -0.96 6.54 5.45
N LEU A 19 -0.07 5.83 4.75
CA LEU A 19 0.13 4.40 4.94
C LEU A 19 0.51 4.07 6.39
N ASP A 20 1.51 4.77 6.95
CA ASP A 20 1.95 4.57 8.34
C ASP A 20 0.81 4.72 9.35
N MET A 21 -0.07 5.71 9.16
CA MET A 21 -1.25 5.89 10.00
C MET A 21 -2.23 4.71 9.91
N LEU A 22 -2.52 4.25 8.68
CA LEU A 22 -3.43 3.12 8.45
C LEU A 22 -2.90 1.82 9.07
N ILE A 23 -1.60 1.54 8.92
CA ILE A 23 -0.98 0.34 9.47
C ILE A 23 -0.99 0.38 11.00
N LYS A 24 -0.66 1.54 11.61
CA LYS A 24 -0.68 1.69 13.07
C LYS A 24 -2.08 1.51 13.64
N ASP A 25 -3.08 2.11 13.02
CA ASP A 25 -4.49 1.94 13.42
C ASP A 25 -4.90 0.46 13.31
N SER A 26 -4.56 -0.19 12.20
CA SER A 26 -4.87 -1.62 11.99
C SER A 26 -4.22 -2.50 13.08
N LYS A 27 -2.94 -2.27 13.38
CA LYS A 27 -2.23 -2.99 14.45
C LYS A 27 -2.85 -2.75 15.82
N SER A 28 -3.28 -1.53 16.11
CA SER A 28 -3.93 -1.19 17.39
C SER A 28 -5.26 -1.93 17.60
N LYS A 29 -5.91 -2.34 16.50
CA LYS A 29 -7.14 -3.13 16.48
C LYS A 29 -6.90 -4.65 16.49
N GLY A 30 -5.65 -5.08 16.64
CA GLY A 30 -5.28 -6.50 16.64
C GLY A 30 -5.28 -7.14 15.24
N ILE A 31 -5.31 -6.34 14.16
CA ILE A 31 -5.21 -6.87 12.80
C ILE A 31 -3.78 -7.33 12.55
N SER A 32 -3.62 -8.62 12.22
CA SER A 32 -2.33 -9.28 12.05
C SER A 32 -1.82 -9.33 10.61
N ALA A 33 -2.70 -9.14 9.63
CA ALA A 33 -2.37 -9.24 8.21
C ALA A 33 -3.01 -8.12 7.40
N ILE A 34 -2.24 -7.54 6.47
CA ILE A 34 -2.68 -6.49 5.55
C ILE A 34 -2.14 -6.85 4.17
N SER A 35 -3.04 -7.08 3.22
CA SER A 35 -2.72 -7.31 1.81
C SER A 35 -3.22 -6.15 0.95
N LEU A 36 -2.54 -5.93 -0.17
CA LEU A 36 -2.92 -4.92 -1.15
C LEU A 36 -2.42 -5.31 -2.54
N GLU A 37 -3.11 -4.80 -3.54
CA GLU A 37 -2.64 -4.73 -4.92
C GLU A 37 -1.86 -3.41 -5.10
N ALA A 38 -0.69 -3.50 -5.73
CA ALA A 38 0.17 -2.36 -5.99
C ALA A 38 0.32 -2.13 -7.48
N THR A 39 0.05 -0.91 -7.94
CA THR A 39 0.47 -0.46 -9.26
C THR A 39 1.99 -0.34 -9.32
N ASP A 40 2.59 -0.39 -10.51
CA ASP A 40 4.05 -0.26 -10.69
C ASP A 40 4.62 1.00 -10.01
N MET A 41 3.91 2.12 -10.11
CA MET A 41 4.29 3.38 -9.45
C MET A 41 4.23 3.27 -7.92
N GLY A 42 3.19 2.62 -7.39
CA GLY A 42 2.96 2.47 -5.95
C GLY A 42 3.87 1.41 -5.31
N ARG A 43 4.35 0.44 -6.07
CA ARG A 43 5.13 -0.70 -5.58
C ARG A 43 6.32 -0.29 -4.70
N SER A 44 7.12 0.66 -5.18
CA SER A 44 8.28 1.16 -4.44
C SER A 44 7.95 1.73 -3.05
N LEU A 45 6.75 2.30 -2.88
CA LEU A 45 6.30 2.83 -1.60
C LEU A 45 6.04 1.68 -0.61
N TYR A 46 5.33 0.65 -1.05
CA TYR A 46 4.94 -0.48 -0.21
C TYR A 46 6.16 -1.35 0.14
N GLU A 47 7.04 -1.62 -0.82
CA GLU A 47 8.30 -2.35 -0.56
C GLU A 47 9.18 -1.60 0.44
N LYS A 48 9.30 -0.27 0.32
CA LYS A 48 10.03 0.56 1.29
C LYS A 48 9.41 0.54 2.69
N TYR A 49 8.10 0.37 2.79
CA TYR A 49 7.44 0.21 4.09
C TYR A 49 7.68 -1.18 4.70
N GLY A 50 7.92 -2.20 3.88
CA GLY A 50 8.16 -3.58 4.30
C GLY A 50 7.13 -4.60 3.81
N PHE A 51 6.25 -4.21 2.86
CA PHE A 51 5.41 -5.19 2.17
C PHE A 51 6.27 -6.12 1.32
N VAL A 52 5.89 -7.39 1.28
CA VAL A 52 6.53 -8.43 0.46
C VAL A 52 5.57 -8.89 -0.65
N LYS A 53 6.14 -9.32 -1.78
CA LYS A 53 5.35 -9.82 -2.91
C LYS A 53 4.57 -11.08 -2.51
N MET A 54 3.28 -11.12 -2.82
CA MET A 54 2.47 -12.34 -2.82
C MET A 54 2.21 -12.78 -4.27
N ASN A 55 2.11 -14.07 -4.53
CA ASN A 55 1.92 -14.63 -5.88
C ASN A 55 0.53 -15.29 -6.05
N ASN A 56 -0.47 -14.83 -5.30
CA ASN A 56 -1.76 -15.53 -5.16
C ASN A 56 -2.88 -14.90 -6.02
N GLU A 57 -2.53 -14.11 -7.03
CA GLU A 57 -3.50 -13.45 -7.92
C GLU A 57 -3.90 -14.41 -9.06
N MET A 58 -5.16 -14.32 -9.49
CA MET A 58 -5.75 -15.11 -10.57
C MET A 58 -6.50 -14.16 -11.50
N GLU A 59 -6.26 -14.26 -12.80
CA GLU A 59 -6.95 -13.48 -13.84
C GLU A 59 -7.77 -14.45 -14.71
N LEU A 60 -9.01 -14.08 -15.04
CA LEU A 60 -9.80 -14.75 -16.07
C LEU A 60 -9.77 -13.85 -17.32
N PRO A 61 -8.90 -14.12 -18.31
CA PRO A 61 -8.84 -13.34 -19.54
C PRO A 61 -10.08 -13.55 -20.41
N GLU A 62 -10.46 -12.51 -21.17
CA GLU A 62 -11.45 -12.57 -22.25
C GLU A 62 -10.87 -13.19 -23.53
#